data_AF-A0AAV8X8C3-F1
#
_entry.id   AF-A0AAV8X8C3-F1
#
_cell.length_a   1.000
_cell.length_b   1.000
_cell.length_c   1.000
_cell.angle_alpha   90.00
_cell.angle_beta   90.00
_cell.angle_gamma   90.00
#
_symmetry.space_group_name_H-M   'P 1'
#
loop_
_entity.id
_entity.type
_entity.pdbx_description
1 polymer ?
#
loop_
_entity_poly.entity_id
_entity_poly.type
_entity_poly.pdbx_seq_one_letter_code
_entity_poly.pdbx_strand_id
1 'polypeptide(L)'
;MFILIKIQRKIFIANNAVHYFLSNEWVFINTKIIDLEKLLLPSDQLAFSYKCDHELAEPFAFFTVGLMGARRYLLKESDSTFPQAKIHSRR
;
A
#
# COMPACT_ATOMS: atom_id res chain seq x y z
N MET A 1 -29.14 -21.30 -0.90
CA MET A 1 -29.30 -20.67 0.42
C MET A 1 -28.12 -20.92 1.38
N PHE A 2 -27.70 -22.18 1.63
CA PHE A 2 -26.59 -22.48 2.57
C PHE A 2 -25.21 -21.94 2.17
N ILE A 3 -24.88 -21.91 0.88
CA ILE A 3 -23.60 -21.38 0.39
C ILE A 3 -23.45 -19.88 0.64
N LEU A 4 -24.54 -19.12 0.50
CA LEU A 4 -24.54 -17.68 0.70
C LEU A 4 -24.26 -17.35 2.17
N ILE A 5 -24.88 -18.07 3.11
CA ILE A 5 -24.67 -17.90 4.56
C ILE A 5 -23.22 -18.22 4.94
N LYS A 6 -22.63 -19.27 4.36
CA LYS A 6 -21.22 -19.62 4.60
C LYS A 6 -20.26 -18.54 4.12
N ILE A 7 -20.52 -17.94 2.96
CA ILE A 7 -19.70 -16.84 2.42
C ILE A 7 -19.84 -15.59 3.31
N GLN A 8 -21.07 -15.20 3.65
CA GLN A 8 -21.33 -14.04 4.51
C GLN A 8 -20.65 -14.17 5.89
N ARG A 9 -20.65 -15.38 6.48
CA ARG A 9 -19.90 -15.64 7.73
C ARG A 9 -18.40 -15.39 7.57
N LYS A 10 -17.78 -15.83 6.46
CA LYS A 10 -16.36 -15.60 6.21
C LYS A 10 -16.04 -14.12 6.05
N ILE A 11 -16.87 -13.40 5.29
CA ILE A 11 -16.74 -11.94 5.10
C ILE A 11 -16.85 -11.22 6.43
N PHE A 12 -17.83 -11.58 7.26
CA PHE A 12 -18.02 -10.98 8.58
C PHE A 12 -16.81 -11.21 9.51
N ILE A 13 -16.27 -12.42 9.54
CA ILE A 13 -15.08 -12.75 10.34
C ILE A 13 -13.87 -11.94 9.85
N ALA A 14 -13.65 -11.87 8.54
CA ALA A 14 -12.57 -11.09 7.95
C ALA A 14 -12.69 -9.60 8.29
N ASN A 15 -13.89 -9.02 8.12
CA ASN A 15 -14.17 -7.64 8.46
C ASN A 15 -13.91 -7.35 9.95
N ASN A 16 -14.33 -8.24 10.86
CA ASN A 16 -14.03 -8.08 12.28
C ASN A 16 -12.53 -8.10 12.56
N ALA A 17 -11.77 -9.00 11.91
CA ALA A 17 -10.33 -9.09 12.09
C ALA A 17 -9.61 -7.81 11.65
N VAL A 18 -10.07 -7.15 10.58
CA VAL A 18 -9.46 -5.91 10.08
C VAL A 18 -10.09 -4.63 10.65
N HIS A 19 -11.24 -4.72 11.33
CA HIS A 19 -12.02 -3.56 11.75
C HIS A 19 -11.20 -2.57 12.58
N TYR A 20 -10.43 -3.08 13.55
CA TYR A 20 -9.54 -2.26 14.37
C TYR A 20 -8.52 -1.49 13.53
N PHE A 21 -7.98 -2.12 12.48
CA PHE A 21 -7.00 -1.49 11.59
C PHE A 21 -7.64 -0.47 10.66
N LEU A 22 -8.89 -0.69 10.23
CA LEU A 22 -9.58 0.18 9.29
C LEU A 22 -10.23 1.42 9.94
N SER A 23 -10.64 1.32 11.21
CA SER A 23 -11.46 2.34 11.87
C SER A 23 -10.71 3.20 12.87
N ASN A 24 -9.42 2.93 13.11
CA ASN A 24 -8.59 3.75 13.98
C ASN A 24 -7.52 4.49 13.17
N GLU A 25 -7.16 5.67 13.64
CA GLU A 25 -6.02 6.40 13.11
C GLU A 25 -4.72 5.73 13.55
N TRP A 26 -3.82 5.51 12.59
CA TRP A 26 -2.50 4.95 12.86
C TRP A 26 -1.46 6.06 12.86
N VAL A 27 -1.13 6.54 14.06
CA VAL A 27 -0.07 7.54 14.25
C VAL A 27 1.27 6.81 14.37
N PHE A 28 2.04 6.80 13.29
CA PHE A 28 3.40 6.26 13.29
C PHE A 28 4.40 7.36 13.67
N ILE A 29 4.80 7.41 14.94
CA ILE A 29 5.85 8.32 15.40
C ILE A 29 7.21 7.75 15.01
N ASN A 30 7.78 8.25 13.92
CA ASN A 30 9.04 7.78 13.35
C ASN A 30 10.23 8.73 13.61
N THR A 31 10.12 9.65 14.56
CA THR A 31 11.13 10.68 14.83
C THR A 31 12.53 10.09 15.04
N LYS A 32 12.64 9.02 15.84
CA LYS A 32 13.92 8.33 16.09
C LYS A 32 14.52 7.70 14.84
N ILE A 33 13.68 7.16 13.95
CA ILE A 33 14.15 6.55 12.70
C ILE A 33 14.70 7.64 11.78
N ILE A 34 14.01 8.77 11.67
CA ILE A 34 14.48 9.93 10.91
C ILE A 34 15.77 10.48 11.53
N ASP A 35 15.89 10.50 12.85
CA ASP A 35 17.11 10.98 13.52
C ASP A 35 18.34 10.12 13.23
N LEU A 36 18.18 8.82 12.96
CA LEU A 36 19.30 7.94 12.56
C LEU A 36 19.95 8.40 11.24
N GLU A 37 19.21 9.06 10.37
CA GLU A 37 19.75 9.61 9.12
C GLU A 37 20.84 10.65 9.36
N LYS A 38 20.75 11.40 10.47
CA LYS A 38 21.76 12.40 10.86
C LYS A 38 23.10 11.75 11.25
N LEU A 39 23.09 10.45 11.50
CA LEU A 39 24.27 9.67 11.88
C LEU A 39 24.91 8.96 10.67
N LEU A 40 24.29 9.00 9.48
CA LEU A 40 24.84 8.39 8.28
C LEU A 40 26.11 9.12 7.84
N LEU A 41 27.14 8.33 7.51
CA LEU A 41 28.32 8.84 6.85
C LEU A 41 27.94 9.38 5.45
N PRO A 42 28.62 10.42 4.94
CA PRO A 42 28.34 10.94 3.60
C PRO A 42 28.42 9.88 2.48
N SER A 43 29.30 8.89 2.62
CA SER A 43 29.43 7.76 1.68
C SER A 43 28.20 6.87 1.63
N ASP A 44 27.47 6.78 2.74
CA ASP A 44 26.39 5.83 2.95
C ASP A 44 25.03 6.43 2.63
N GLN A 45 24.96 7.76 2.48
CA GLN A 45 23.71 8.47 2.18
C GLN A 45 23.07 7.98 0.88
N LEU A 46 23.84 7.70 -0.18
CA LEU A 46 23.25 7.21 -1.44
C LEU A 46 22.47 5.90 -1.26
N ALA A 47 22.96 5.00 -0.39
CA ALA A 47 22.38 3.67 -0.22
C ALA A 47 21.30 3.61 0.87
N PHE A 48 21.41 4.46 1.89
CA PHE A 48 20.62 4.33 3.13
C PHE A 48 19.85 5.60 3.54
N SER A 49 20.01 6.71 2.82
CA SER A 49 19.27 7.95 3.10
C SER A 49 17.77 7.76 2.88
N TYR A 50 16.98 8.35 3.78
CA TYR A 50 15.53 8.46 3.67
C TYR A 50 15.11 9.76 2.98
N LYS A 51 16.03 10.72 2.79
CA LYS A 51 15.75 11.98 2.08
C LYS A 51 15.14 11.75 0.71
N CYS A 52 14.17 12.62 0.41
CA CYS A 52 13.18 12.53 -0.65
C CYS A 52 13.70 12.65 -2.10
N ASP A 53 14.98 12.41 -2.35
CA ASP A 53 15.56 12.45 -3.69
C ASP A 53 15.26 11.17 -4.49
N HIS A 54 14.65 10.18 -3.84
CA HIS A 54 14.16 8.96 -4.49
C HIS A 54 12.81 9.23 -5.17
N GLU A 55 12.64 8.80 -6.43
CA GLU A 55 11.41 9.02 -7.21
C GLU A 55 10.14 8.49 -6.52
N LEU A 56 10.27 7.47 -5.67
CA LEU A 56 9.18 6.90 -4.87
C LEU A 56 8.98 7.55 -3.50
N ALA A 57 9.74 8.59 -3.15
CA ALA A 57 9.48 9.39 -1.95
C ALA A 57 8.26 10.31 -2.16
N GLU A 58 7.90 10.59 -3.41
CA GLU A 58 6.66 11.26 -3.77
C GLU A 58 5.47 10.30 -3.57
N PRO A 59 4.49 10.63 -2.68
CA PRO A 59 3.43 9.69 -2.32
C PRO A 59 2.64 9.15 -3.51
N PHE A 60 2.33 9.99 -4.50
CA PHE A 60 1.55 9.56 -5.66
C PHE A 60 2.32 8.56 -6.53
N ALA A 61 3.61 8.79 -6.77
CA ALA A 61 4.50 7.86 -7.47
C ALA A 61 4.60 6.53 -6.73
N PHE A 62 4.78 6.56 -5.40
CA PHE A 62 4.83 5.36 -4.56
C PHE A 62 3.56 4.51 -4.72
N PHE A 63 2.39 5.12 -4.52
CA PHE A 63 1.12 4.39 -4.62
C PHE A 63 0.82 3.93 -6.04
N THR A 64 1.20 4.71 -7.05
CA THR A 64 1.01 4.32 -8.46
C THR A 64 1.80 3.06 -8.79
N VAL A 65 3.10 3.03 -8.48
CA VAL A 65 3.96 1.86 -8.74
C VAL A 65 3.52 0.66 -7.91
N GLY A 66 3.20 0.86 -6.64
CA GLY A 66 2.69 -0.20 -5.76
C GLY A 66 1.40 -0.83 -6.29
N LEU A 67 0.44 -0.01 -6.74
CA LEU A 67 -0.82 -0.49 -7.29
C LEU A 67 -0.62 -1.26 -8.60
N MET A 68 0.30 -0.81 -9.47
CA MET A 68 0.68 -1.55 -10.68
C MET A 68 1.28 -2.92 -10.33
N GLY A 69 2.15 -2.99 -9.32
CA GLY A 69 2.70 -4.24 -8.81
C GLY A 69 1.63 -5.19 -8.27
N ALA A 70 0.71 -4.69 -7.45
CA ALA A 70 -0.40 -5.48 -6.90
C ALA A 70 -1.26 -6.09 -8.00
N ARG A 71 -1.60 -5.31 -9.04
CA ARG A 71 -2.36 -5.81 -10.21
C ARG A 71 -1.66 -6.98 -10.90
N ARG A 72 -0.37 -6.83 -11.22
CA ARG A 72 0.39 -7.86 -11.94
C ARG A 72 0.64 -9.12 -11.10
N TYR A 73 1.05 -8.95 -9.85
CA TYR A 73 1.58 -10.06 -9.05
C TYR A 73 0.57 -10.69 -8.11
N LEU A 74 -0.33 -9.90 -7.51
CA LEU A 74 -1.33 -10.41 -6.57
C LEU A 74 -2.63 -10.79 -7.30
N LEU A 75 -3.11 -9.89 -8.17
CA LEU A 75 -4.37 -10.09 -8.89
C LEU A 75 -4.20 -10.83 -10.22
N LYS A 76 -2.97 -10.98 -10.71
CA LYS A 76 -2.63 -11.62 -11.99
C LYS A 76 -3.34 -10.99 -13.19
N GLU A 77 -3.58 -9.68 -13.14
CA GLU A 77 -4.19 -8.91 -14.22
C GLU A 77 -3.12 -8.40 -15.20
N SER A 78 -3.41 -8.52 -16.50
CA SER A 78 -2.56 -7.96 -17.56
C SER A 78 -2.68 -6.44 -17.63
N ASP A 79 -1.58 -5.75 -17.93
CA ASP A 79 -1.59 -4.30 -18.19
C ASP A 79 -2.49 -3.91 -19.37
N SER A 80 -2.77 -4.84 -20.29
CA SER A 80 -3.70 -4.58 -21.39
C SER A 80 -5.13 -4.25 -20.93
N THR A 81 -5.49 -4.55 -19.67
CA THR A 81 -6.82 -4.27 -19.13
C THR A 81 -6.97 -2.87 -18.51
N PHE A 82 -5.91 -2.06 -18.48
CA PHE A 82 -5.95 -0.70 -17.94
C PHE A 82 -7.07 0.19 -18.53
N PRO A 83 -7.34 0.18 -19.86
CA PRO A 83 -8.42 0.98 -20.42
C PRO A 83 -9.79 0.60 -19.86
N GLN A 84 -10.02 -0.68 -19.59
CA GLN A 84 -11.28 -1.19 -19.05
C GLN A 84 -11.42 -0.86 -17.55
N ALA A 85 -10.32 -0.90 -16.79
CA ALA A 85 -10.30 -0.52 -15.38
C ALA A 85 -10.74 0.95 -15.16
N LYS A 86 -10.41 1.85 -16.10
CA LYS A 86 -10.82 3.27 -16.04
C LYS A 86 -12.33 3.49 -16.20
N ILE A 87 -13.06 2.54 -16.80
CA ILE A 87 -14.51 2.66 -17.02
C ILE A 87 -15.24 2.65 -15.66
N HIS A 88 -14.77 1.86 -14.70
CA HIS A 88 -15.37 1.72 -13.39
C HIS A 88 -14.97 2.81 -12.39
N SER A 89 -13.82 3.46 -12.60
CA SER A 89 -13.34 4.54 -11.72
C SER A 89 -14.18 5.83 -11.78
N ARG A 90 -15.06 5.97 -12.78
CA ARG A 90 -15.90 7.16 -13.00
C ARG A 90 -17.36 6.98 -12.57
N ARG A 91 -17.70 5.82 -12.02
CA ARG A 91 -19.02 5.54 -11.43
C ARG A 91 -18.95 5.74 -9.93
#